data_AF-A0A8C4QG53-F1
#
_entry.id   AF-A0A8C4QG53-F1
#
_cell.length_a   1.000
_cell.length_b   1.000
_cell.length_c   1.000
_cell.angle_alpha   90.00
_cell.angle_beta   90.00
_cell.angle_gamma   90.00
#
_symmetry.space_group_name_H-M   'P 1'
#
loop_
_entity.id
_entity.type
_entity.pdbx_description
1 polymer ?
#
loop_
_entity_poly.entity_id
_entity_poly.type
_entity_poly.pdbx_seq_one_letter_code
_entity_poly.pdbx_strand_id
1 'polypeptide(L)'
;MQPSVMSAHQINFAISLLGDETVFRLPSQTVIAQDALLQNIVTPEFLKQYLGLAYLHESVCNTIGQARAAALGVRHLAITDLVSLTHAAASVANAQGKVEKFTVVGQLLACIRRRLEQEPEHSDDICIALRNHPIIPLSDGQFVTLVDHEVFFPPGQRSDSGWCQDDKKTSKIFFEITL
;
A
#
# COMPACT_ATOMS: atom_id res chain seq x y z
N MET A 1 -21.00 50.82 12.50
CA MET A 1 -21.43 50.56 11.11
C MET A 1 -20.17 50.37 10.28
N GLN A 2 -19.81 49.11 10.02
CA GLN A 2 -19.07 48.59 8.86
C GLN A 2 -18.70 47.12 9.19
N PRO A 3 -19.16 46.13 8.41
CA PRO A 3 -18.76 44.75 8.58
C PRO A 3 -17.44 44.51 7.82
N SER A 4 -16.39 44.11 8.55
CA SER A 4 -15.16 43.61 7.92
C SER A 4 -15.43 42.22 7.35
N VAL A 5 -15.23 42.12 6.04
CA VAL A 5 -15.41 40.95 5.20
C VAL A 5 -14.54 39.82 5.72
N MET A 6 -15.15 38.75 6.25
CA MET A 6 -14.46 37.49 6.53
C MET A 6 -14.16 36.80 5.19
N SER A 7 -12.90 36.94 4.77
CA SER A 7 -12.36 36.29 3.59
C SER A 7 -12.18 34.79 3.81
N ALA A 8 -12.58 34.04 2.78
CA ALA A 8 -12.33 32.62 2.53
C ALA A 8 -12.81 31.61 3.59
N HIS A 9 -13.90 30.92 3.23
CA HIS A 9 -14.31 29.65 3.81
C HIS A 9 -13.19 28.60 3.72
N GLN A 10 -12.32 28.53 4.72
CA GLN A 10 -11.65 27.28 5.08
C GLN A 10 -12.62 26.49 5.96
N ILE A 11 -13.39 25.60 5.34
CA ILE A 11 -14.11 24.57 6.10
C ILE A 11 -13.04 23.60 6.61
N ASN A 12 -12.53 23.85 7.80
CA ASN A 12 -11.61 22.95 8.49
C ASN A 12 -12.41 21.73 8.95
N PHE A 13 -12.27 20.61 8.24
CA PHE A 13 -12.86 19.34 8.66
C PHE A 13 -11.95 18.70 9.73
N ALA A 14 -12.54 18.40 10.89
CA ALA A 14 -11.92 17.53 11.88
C ALA A 14 -11.93 16.10 11.32
N ILE A 15 -10.76 15.48 11.22
CA ILE A 15 -10.64 14.09 10.77
C ILE A 15 -9.93 13.34 11.89
N SER A 16 -10.66 12.46 12.57
CA SER A 16 -10.05 11.53 13.52
C SER A 16 -9.07 10.64 12.74
N LEU A 17 -7.89 10.42 13.30
CA LEU A 17 -6.92 9.46 12.79
C LEU A 17 -7.15 8.12 13.48
N LEU A 18 -6.66 7.04 12.86
CA LEU A 18 -6.62 5.72 13.48
C LEU A 18 -5.48 5.70 14.52
N GLY A 19 -5.75 6.23 15.71
CA GLY A 19 -4.84 6.39 16.84
C GLY A 19 -5.46 7.36 17.85
N ASP A 20 -5.11 7.24 19.14
CA ASP A 20 -5.70 8.02 20.25
C ASP A 20 -5.58 9.56 20.10
N GLU A 21 -4.83 10.04 19.11
CA GLU A 21 -4.61 11.45 18.84
C GLU A 21 -5.36 11.92 17.58
N THR A 22 -6.41 12.71 17.78
CA THR A 22 -7.15 13.36 16.69
C THR A 22 -6.34 14.54 16.15
N VAL A 23 -5.84 14.43 14.91
CA VAL A 23 -5.06 15.50 14.25
C VAL A 23 -5.83 16.07 13.07
N PHE A 24 -5.99 17.39 13.05
CA PHE A 24 -6.65 18.10 11.95
C PHE A 24 -5.85 17.99 10.65
N ARG A 25 -6.52 17.57 9.58
CA ARG A 25 -5.96 17.44 8.22
C ARG A 25 -6.95 17.94 7.19
N LEU A 26 -6.41 18.44 6.07
CA LEU A 26 -7.24 18.84 4.94
C LEU A 26 -7.85 17.59 4.28
N PRO A 27 -9.10 17.65 3.83
CA PRO A 27 -9.72 16.53 3.10
C PRO A 27 -8.88 16.01 1.91
N SER A 28 -8.19 16.91 1.20
CA SER A 28 -7.28 16.57 0.09
C SER A 28 -6.03 15.79 0.51
N GLN A 29 -5.69 15.80 1.80
CA GLN A 29 -4.59 15.04 2.41
C GLN A 29 -5.09 13.78 3.11
N THR A 30 -6.37 13.46 2.96
CA THR A 30 -7.00 12.33 3.63
C THR A 30 -7.38 11.25 2.64
N VAL A 31 -7.17 9.99 3.04
CA VAL A 31 -7.51 8.81 2.25
C VAL A 31 -8.35 7.81 3.01
N ILE A 32 -9.12 7.04 2.25
CA ILE A 32 -9.89 5.90 2.75
C ILE A 32 -9.23 4.61 2.25
N ALA A 33 -8.85 3.73 3.18
CA ALA A 33 -8.46 2.36 2.84
C ALA A 33 -9.72 1.51 2.60
N GLN A 34 -9.77 0.84 1.44
CA GLN A 34 -10.90 -0.04 1.08
C GLN A 34 -10.79 -1.44 1.71
N ASP A 35 -9.59 -1.89 2.07
CA ASP A 35 -9.34 -3.25 2.56
C ASP A 35 -8.73 -3.20 3.96
N ALA A 36 -9.29 -3.98 4.90
CA ALA A 36 -8.79 -4.13 6.27
C ALA A 36 -7.38 -4.73 6.30
N LEU A 37 -7.03 -5.61 5.34
CA LEU A 37 -5.67 -6.10 5.19
C LEU A 37 -4.72 -4.94 4.92
N LEU A 38 -5.13 -3.98 4.10
CA LEU A 38 -4.30 -2.84 3.73
C LEU A 38 -4.05 -1.91 4.92
N GLN A 39 -5.02 -1.74 5.81
CA GLN A 39 -4.83 -0.97 7.06
C GLN A 39 -3.86 -1.65 8.03
N ASN A 40 -3.82 -2.99 8.04
CA ASN A 40 -2.86 -3.74 8.87
C ASN A 40 -1.42 -3.66 8.31
N ILE A 41 -1.29 -3.63 6.98
CA ILE A 41 0.02 -3.58 6.29
C ILE A 41 0.57 -2.15 6.27
N VAL A 42 -0.27 -1.18 5.92
CA VAL A 42 0.07 0.22 5.74
C VAL A 42 -0.42 0.98 6.96
N THR A 43 0.42 1.07 7.99
CA THR A 43 0.10 1.81 9.21
C THR A 43 -0.03 3.32 8.92
N PRO A 44 -0.74 4.09 9.76
CA PRO A 44 -0.87 5.53 9.60
C PRO A 44 0.48 6.26 9.52
N GLU A 45 1.47 5.80 10.29
CA GLU A 45 2.83 6.36 10.30
C GLU A 45 3.53 6.08 8.97
N PHE A 46 3.39 4.85 8.45
CA PHE A 46 3.95 4.46 7.16
C PHE A 46 3.33 5.30 6.04
N LEU A 47 2.01 5.44 6.02
CA LEU A 47 1.29 6.26 5.05
C LEU A 47 1.75 7.73 5.09
N LYS A 48 1.84 8.30 6.30
CA LYS A 48 2.28 9.68 6.52
C LYS A 48 3.73 9.88 6.08
N GLN A 49 4.60 8.91 6.35
CA GLN A 49 6.02 9.00 6.02
C GLN A 49 6.27 9.00 4.51
N TYR A 50 5.61 8.13 3.75
CA TYR A 50 5.92 7.92 2.34
C TYR A 50 5.02 8.68 1.37
N LEU A 51 3.78 8.98 1.76
CA LEU A 51 2.83 9.71 0.91
C LEU A 51 2.41 11.05 1.49
N GLY A 52 2.70 11.35 2.77
CA GLY A 52 2.22 12.56 3.43
C GLY A 52 0.70 12.57 3.64
N LEU A 53 0.05 11.42 3.50
CA LEU A 53 -1.40 11.26 3.60
C LEU A 53 -1.78 10.70 4.97
N ALA A 54 -3.05 10.89 5.33
CA ALA A 54 -3.61 10.40 6.58
C ALA A 54 -4.90 9.61 6.33
N TYR A 55 -5.16 8.59 7.14
CA TYR A 55 -6.40 7.83 7.05
C TYR A 55 -7.59 8.60 7.61
N LEU A 56 -8.73 8.51 6.92
CA LEU A 56 -10.02 8.90 7.46
C LEU A 56 -10.52 7.84 8.44
N HIS A 57 -10.85 8.24 9.67
CA HIS A 57 -11.49 7.33 10.61
C HIS A 57 -12.87 6.88 10.11
N GLU A 58 -13.18 5.60 10.35
CA GLU A 58 -14.39 4.95 9.84
C GLU A 58 -15.68 5.63 10.30
N SER A 59 -15.76 6.07 11.56
CA SER A 59 -16.96 6.78 12.06
C SER A 59 -17.23 8.10 11.33
N VAL A 60 -16.18 8.81 10.89
CA VAL A 60 -16.32 10.04 10.09
C VAL A 60 -16.75 9.70 8.67
N CYS A 61 -16.15 8.66 8.07
CA CYS A 61 -16.56 8.13 6.77
C CYS A 61 -18.05 7.75 6.76
N ASN A 62 -18.53 7.06 7.79
CA ASN A 62 -19.91 6.64 7.94
C ASN A 62 -20.88 7.81 8.14
N THR A 63 -20.44 8.87 8.82
CA THR A 63 -21.27 10.07 9.06
C THR A 63 -21.44 10.92 7.80
N ILE A 64 -20.36 11.11 7.05
CA ILE A 64 -20.36 11.97 5.85
C ILE A 64 -20.88 11.22 4.63
N GLY A 65 -20.61 9.90 4.53
CA GLY A 65 -20.90 9.08 3.36
C GLY A 65 -19.85 9.27 2.26
N GLN A 66 -19.54 8.18 1.53
CA GLN A 66 -18.44 8.12 0.56
C GLN A 66 -18.54 9.18 -0.54
N ALA A 67 -19.72 9.37 -1.15
CA ALA A 67 -19.91 10.35 -2.22
C ALA A 67 -19.63 11.79 -1.78
N ARG A 68 -19.99 12.13 -0.53
CA ARG A 68 -19.76 13.46 0.03
C ARG A 68 -18.31 13.62 0.46
N ALA A 69 -17.68 12.57 0.99
CA ALA A 69 -16.26 12.57 1.29
C ALA A 69 -15.42 12.80 0.02
N ALA A 70 -15.77 12.14 -1.09
CA ALA A 70 -15.17 12.36 -2.40
C ALA A 70 -15.35 13.81 -2.90
N ALA A 71 -16.55 14.39 -2.74
CA ALA A 71 -16.81 15.78 -3.10
C ALA A 71 -15.98 16.79 -2.26
N LEU A 72 -15.58 16.41 -1.04
CA LEU A 72 -14.68 17.20 -0.21
C LEU A 72 -13.20 17.03 -0.60
N GLY A 73 -12.87 16.08 -1.48
CA GLY A 73 -11.50 15.77 -1.89
C GLY A 73 -10.86 14.61 -1.13
N VAL A 74 -11.61 13.90 -0.28
CA VAL A 74 -11.14 12.65 0.33
C VAL A 74 -11.19 11.56 -0.73
N ARG A 75 -10.04 10.94 -1.01
CA ARG A 75 -9.92 9.92 -2.06
C ARG A 75 -9.65 8.54 -1.50
N HIS A 76 -9.92 7.50 -2.27
CA HIS A 76 -9.38 6.18 -1.95
C HIS A 76 -7.89 6.14 -2.27
N LEU A 77 -7.15 5.27 -1.58
CA LEU A 77 -5.81 4.91 -2.03
C LEU A 77 -5.91 4.38 -3.46
N ALA A 78 -5.15 4.94 -4.39
CA ALA A 78 -5.07 4.48 -5.78
C ALA A 78 -4.07 3.33 -5.89
N ILE A 79 -4.12 2.57 -7.00
CA ILE A 79 -3.11 1.52 -7.27
C ILE A 79 -1.71 2.14 -7.35
N THR A 80 -1.59 3.33 -7.93
CA THR A 80 -0.32 4.08 -8.03
C THR A 80 0.27 4.41 -6.65
N ASP A 81 -0.55 4.77 -5.67
CA ASP A 81 -0.09 4.99 -4.29
C ASP A 81 0.49 3.69 -3.69
N LEU A 82 -0.14 2.53 -3.99
CA LEU A 82 0.35 1.23 -3.52
C LEU A 82 1.68 0.86 -4.17
N VAL A 83 1.87 1.18 -5.46
CA VAL A 83 3.16 0.99 -6.14
C VAL A 83 4.24 1.84 -5.47
N SER A 84 3.97 3.11 -5.18
CA SER A 84 4.91 3.99 -4.47
C SER A 84 5.23 3.48 -3.06
N LEU A 85 4.22 3.01 -2.31
CA LEU A 85 4.42 2.40 -0.99
C LEU A 85 5.24 1.11 -1.06
N THR A 86 5.02 0.30 -2.09
CA THR A 86 5.77 -0.94 -2.33
C THR A 86 7.24 -0.64 -2.59
N HIS A 87 7.52 0.33 -3.45
CA HIS A 87 8.89 0.77 -3.71
C HIS A 87 9.57 1.30 -2.45
N ALA A 88 8.89 2.15 -1.69
CA ALA A 88 9.39 2.66 -0.41
C ALA A 88 9.68 1.52 0.58
N ALA A 89 8.77 0.57 0.72
CA ALA A 89 8.95 -0.61 1.57
C ALA A 89 10.16 -1.44 1.14
N ALA A 90 10.32 -1.68 -0.16
CA ALA A 90 11.43 -2.45 -0.71
C ALA A 90 12.77 -1.74 -0.51
N SER A 91 12.83 -0.42 -0.72
CA SER A 91 14.03 0.38 -0.46
C SER A 91 14.48 0.30 1.01
N VAL A 92 13.55 0.42 1.95
CA VAL A 92 13.86 0.27 3.38
C VAL A 92 14.26 -1.16 3.72
N ALA A 93 13.59 -2.15 3.15
CA ALA A 93 13.91 -3.55 3.35
C ALA A 93 15.32 -3.88 2.85
N ASN A 94 15.71 -3.35 1.69
CA ASN A 94 17.04 -3.48 1.12
C ASN A 94 18.11 -2.82 1.99
N ALA A 95 17.83 -1.60 2.50
CA ALA A 95 18.76 -0.88 3.37
C ALA A 95 18.94 -1.54 4.75
N GLN A 96 17.91 -2.20 5.27
CA GLN A 96 17.92 -2.80 6.61
C GLN A 96 18.21 -4.31 6.63
N GLY A 97 18.14 -5.00 5.49
CA GLY A 97 18.34 -6.45 5.39
C GLY A 97 17.35 -7.28 6.22
N LYS A 98 16.16 -6.74 6.53
CA LYS A 98 15.20 -7.38 7.45
C LYS A 98 14.16 -8.19 6.68
N VAL A 99 14.16 -9.51 6.90
CA VAL A 99 13.22 -10.46 6.29
C VAL A 99 11.75 -10.12 6.55
N GLU A 100 11.42 -9.59 7.74
CA GLU A 100 10.05 -9.17 8.08
C GLU A 100 9.50 -8.07 7.15
N LYS A 101 10.39 -7.26 6.56
CA LYS A 101 10.01 -6.21 5.61
C LYS A 101 9.76 -6.78 4.21
N PHE A 102 10.28 -7.97 3.89
CA PHE A 102 9.96 -8.66 2.63
C PHE A 102 8.50 -9.12 2.61
N THR A 103 7.97 -9.56 3.76
CA THR A 103 6.55 -9.92 3.92
C THR A 103 5.64 -8.72 3.59
N VAL A 104 6.01 -7.51 4.02
CA VAL A 104 5.24 -6.28 3.74
C VAL A 104 5.19 -5.98 2.25
N VAL A 105 6.35 -6.02 1.55
CA VAL A 105 6.42 -5.83 0.09
C VAL A 105 5.52 -6.83 -0.62
N GLY A 106 5.60 -8.09 -0.21
CA GLY A 106 4.77 -9.17 -0.73
C GLY A 106 3.27 -8.98 -0.54
N GLN A 107 2.86 -8.56 0.65
CA GLN A 107 1.47 -8.26 0.95
C GLN A 107 0.95 -7.07 0.14
N LEU A 108 1.79 -6.04 -0.08
CA LEU A 108 1.45 -4.91 -0.94
C LEU A 108 1.29 -5.34 -2.41
N LEU A 109 2.16 -6.22 -2.91
CA LEU A 109 2.03 -6.80 -4.25
C LEU A 109 0.74 -7.62 -4.40
N ALA A 110 0.37 -8.41 -3.38
CA ALA A 110 -0.90 -9.13 -3.36
C ALA A 110 -2.12 -8.18 -3.37
N CYS A 111 -2.02 -7.03 -2.68
CA CYS A 111 -3.05 -5.99 -2.74
C CYS A 111 -3.13 -5.34 -4.13
N ILE A 112 -1.99 -5.05 -4.78
CA ILE A 112 -1.94 -4.50 -6.13
C ILE A 112 -2.57 -5.49 -7.12
N ARG A 113 -2.20 -6.77 -7.05
CA ARG A 113 -2.76 -7.82 -7.91
C ARG A 113 -4.28 -7.89 -7.80
N ARG A 114 -4.82 -7.94 -6.57
CA ARG A 114 -6.27 -7.97 -6.33
C ARG A 114 -6.99 -6.76 -6.90
N ARG A 115 -6.35 -5.59 -6.94
CA ARG A 115 -6.94 -4.40 -7.55
C ARG A 115 -6.88 -4.41 -9.07
N LEU A 116 -5.77 -4.88 -9.65
CA LEU A 116 -5.66 -5.05 -11.10
C LEU A 116 -6.68 -6.06 -11.65
N GLU A 117 -7.04 -7.07 -10.86
CA GLU A 117 -8.12 -8.01 -11.22
C GLU A 117 -9.50 -7.33 -11.31
N GLN A 118 -9.69 -6.18 -10.64
CA GLN A 118 -10.93 -5.39 -10.73
C GLN A 118 -10.86 -4.26 -11.76
N GLU A 119 -9.66 -3.74 -12.04
CA GLU A 119 -9.40 -2.61 -12.95
C GLU A 119 -8.32 -2.98 -13.99
N PRO A 120 -8.60 -3.88 -14.95
CA PRO A 120 -7.60 -4.43 -15.86
C PRO A 120 -7.07 -3.41 -16.88
N GLU A 121 -7.81 -2.33 -17.12
CA GLU A 121 -7.49 -1.25 -18.06
C GLU A 121 -6.17 -0.52 -17.77
N HIS A 122 -5.65 -0.62 -16.55
CA HIS A 122 -4.38 -0.01 -16.14
C HIS A 122 -3.27 -1.04 -15.86
N SER A 123 -3.49 -2.31 -16.21
CA SER A 123 -2.57 -3.40 -15.87
C SER A 123 -1.17 -3.20 -16.46
N ASP A 124 -1.07 -2.86 -17.74
CA ASP A 124 0.24 -2.75 -18.42
C ASP A 124 1.11 -1.63 -17.83
N ASP A 125 0.53 -0.45 -17.61
CA ASP A 125 1.24 0.70 -17.03
C ASP A 125 1.74 0.41 -15.61
N ILE A 126 0.91 -0.25 -14.80
CA ILE A 126 1.28 -0.63 -13.43
C ILE A 126 2.35 -1.74 -13.43
N CYS A 127 2.26 -2.71 -14.34
CA CYS A 127 3.29 -3.75 -14.51
C CYS A 127 4.62 -3.14 -14.93
N ILE A 128 4.63 -2.19 -15.88
CA ILE A 128 5.83 -1.44 -16.26
C ILE A 128 6.39 -0.68 -15.06
N ALA A 129 5.53 0.02 -14.30
CA ALA A 129 5.95 0.76 -13.11
C ALA A 129 6.58 -0.18 -12.08
N LEU A 130 5.99 -1.33 -11.78
CA LEU A 130 6.55 -2.32 -10.86
C LEU A 130 7.87 -2.91 -11.34
N ARG A 131 7.97 -3.20 -12.65
CA ARG A 131 9.17 -3.80 -13.27
C ARG A 131 10.41 -2.93 -13.07
N ASN A 132 10.23 -1.60 -13.15
CA ASN A 132 11.29 -0.61 -13.05
C ASN A 132 11.83 -0.41 -11.62
N HIS A 133 11.24 -1.06 -10.61
CA HIS A 133 11.67 -0.92 -9.22
C HIS A 133 12.26 -2.22 -8.68
N PRO A 134 13.22 -2.14 -7.74
CA PRO A 134 13.79 -3.31 -7.11
C PRO A 134 12.79 -3.88 -6.09
N ILE A 135 11.91 -4.78 -6.54
CA ILE A 135 10.81 -5.34 -5.72
C ILE A 135 10.90 -6.85 -5.52
N ILE A 136 11.84 -7.52 -6.19
CA ILE A 136 12.05 -8.97 -6.03
C ILE A 136 13.17 -9.24 -5.03
N PRO A 137 12.89 -9.89 -3.88
CA PRO A 137 13.92 -10.24 -2.92
C PRO A 137 14.74 -11.44 -3.41
N LEU A 138 16.06 -11.32 -3.33
CA LEU A 138 17.03 -12.37 -3.58
C LEU A 138 17.44 -13.09 -2.29
N SER A 139 18.11 -14.22 -2.43
CA SER A 139 18.55 -15.07 -1.31
C SER A 139 19.61 -14.40 -0.42
N ASP A 140 20.34 -13.43 -0.96
CA ASP A 140 21.30 -12.59 -0.25
C ASP A 140 20.63 -11.42 0.49
N GLY A 141 19.30 -11.30 0.39
CA GLY A 141 18.51 -10.26 1.02
C GLY A 141 18.45 -8.95 0.23
N GLN A 142 19.04 -8.89 -0.96
CA GLN A 142 18.94 -7.74 -1.85
C GLN A 142 17.63 -7.74 -2.62
N PHE A 143 17.20 -6.56 -3.06
CA PHE A 143 16.08 -6.42 -3.99
C PHE A 143 16.56 -6.08 -5.40
N VAL A 144 15.97 -6.72 -6.40
CA VAL A 144 16.34 -6.53 -7.80
C VAL A 144 15.19 -6.11 -8.69
N THR A 145 15.52 -5.37 -9.75
CA THR A 145 14.58 -4.95 -10.80
C THR A 145 14.32 -6.11 -11.75
N LEU A 146 13.14 -6.12 -12.38
CA LEU A 146 12.80 -7.10 -13.41
C LEU A 146 13.14 -6.59 -14.83
N VAL A 147 13.70 -5.38 -14.94
CA VAL A 147 14.18 -4.83 -16.21
C VAL A 147 15.52 -5.45 -16.58
N ASP A 148 16.45 -5.48 -15.63
CA ASP A 148 17.84 -5.84 -15.90
C ASP A 148 18.15 -7.29 -15.53
N HIS A 149 17.26 -7.96 -14.80
CA HIS A 149 17.51 -9.29 -14.24
C HIS A 149 16.39 -10.25 -14.59
N GLU A 150 16.79 -11.46 -14.95
CA GLU A 150 15.89 -12.60 -15.10
C GLU A 150 15.83 -13.35 -13.77
N VAL A 151 14.62 -13.47 -13.21
CA VAL A 151 14.39 -14.20 -11.97
C VAL A 151 13.81 -15.56 -12.34
N PHE A 152 14.57 -16.62 -12.08
CA PHE A 152 14.11 -17.98 -12.31
C PHE A 152 13.36 -18.50 -11.08
N PHE A 153 12.07 -18.79 -11.25
CA PHE A 153 11.31 -19.54 -10.26
C PHE A 153 11.42 -21.02 -10.61
N PRO A 154 11.93 -21.88 -9.71
CA PRO A 154 11.96 -23.31 -9.97
C PRO A 154 10.53 -23.81 -10.21
N PRO A 155 10.32 -24.75 -11.17
CA PRO A 155 8.99 -25.29 -11.43
C PRO A 155 8.43 -25.84 -10.12
N GLY A 156 7.31 -25.27 -9.68
CA GLY A 156 6.67 -25.66 -8.43
C GLY A 156 6.40 -27.16 -8.46
N GLN A 157 6.91 -27.91 -7.49
CA GLN A 157 6.43 -29.26 -7.25
C GLN A 157 4.97 -29.12 -6.82
N ARG A 158 4.03 -29.38 -7.75
CA ARG A 158 2.65 -29.71 -7.37
C ARG A 158 2.72 -31.01 -6.59
N SER A 159 2.82 -30.91 -5.27
CA SER A 159 2.71 -32.06 -4.38
C SER A 159 1.24 -32.44 -4.24
N ASP A 160 0.78 -33.29 -5.16
CA ASP A 160 -0.39 -34.16 -4.95
C ASP A 160 -0.06 -35.24 -3.91
N SER A 161 0.34 -34.86 -2.69
CA SER A 161 0.32 -35.68 -1.48
C SER A 161 1.16 -35.04 -0.38
N GLY A 162 0.56 -34.85 0.80
CA GLY A 162 1.24 -34.96 2.10
C GLY A 162 2.27 -33.87 2.42
N TRP A 163 1.90 -33.00 3.36
CA TRP A 163 2.82 -32.12 4.05
C TRP A 163 3.93 -32.94 4.73
N CYS A 164 5.15 -32.92 4.19
CA CYS A 164 6.34 -33.24 4.97
C CYS A 164 6.87 -31.94 5.59
N GLN A 165 6.50 -31.74 6.85
CA GLN A 165 7.27 -30.92 7.78
C GLN A 165 8.63 -31.58 7.99
N ASP A 166 9.69 -30.85 7.67
CA ASP A 166 10.98 -31.07 8.32
C ASP A 166 11.74 -29.75 8.49
N ASP A 167 12.42 -29.68 9.62
CA ASP A 167 12.79 -28.48 10.34
C ASP A 167 13.91 -27.66 9.71
N LYS A 168 13.60 -26.37 9.48
CA LYS A 168 14.36 -25.18 9.94
C LYS A 168 13.64 -23.94 9.41
N LYS A 169 13.22 -23.06 10.33
CA LYS A 169 12.52 -21.79 10.09
C LYS A 169 13.20 -20.96 9.00
N THR A 170 12.76 -21.13 7.76
CA THR A 170 12.87 -20.12 6.71
C THR A 170 11.58 -20.26 5.94
N SER A 171 10.59 -19.47 6.32
CA SER A 171 9.33 -19.36 5.61
C SER A 171 9.66 -18.90 4.20
N LYS A 172 9.82 -19.84 3.26
CA LYS A 172 9.96 -19.55 1.83
C LYS A 172 8.61 -19.01 1.39
N ILE A 173 8.49 -17.68 1.39
CA ILE A 173 7.35 -17.01 0.79
C ILE A 173 7.55 -17.14 -0.72
N PHE A 174 6.83 -18.07 -1.33
CA PHE A 174 6.76 -18.20 -2.78
C PHE A 174 5.78 -17.15 -3.30
N PHE A 175 6.27 -16.16 -4.03
CA PHE A 175 5.44 -15.30 -4.86
C PHE A 175 5.36 -15.94 -6.24
N GLU A 176 4.24 -16.55 -6.57
CA GLU A 176 3.89 -16.88 -7.95
C GLU A 176 3.46 -15.56 -8.61
N ILE A 177 4.43 -14.83 -9.17
CA ILE A 177 4.14 -13.64 -9.97
C ILE A 177 3.87 -14.13 -11.39
N THR A 178 2.60 -14.42 -11.68
CA THR A 178 2.15 -14.53 -13.07
C THR A 178 1.96 -13.09 -13.57
N LEU A 179 2.95 -12.59 -14.32
CA LEU A 179 2.82 -11.37 -15.14
C LEU A 179 2.04 -11.70 -16.41
#